data_AF-A0A1H9D404-F1
#
_entry.id   AF-A0A1H9D404-F1
#
_cell.length_a   1.000
_cell.length_b   1.000
_cell.length_c   1.000
_cell.angle_alpha   90.00
_cell.angle_beta   90.00
_cell.angle_gamma   90.00
#
_symmetry.space_group_name_H-M   'P 1'
#
loop_
_entity.id
_entity.type
_entity.pdbx_description
1 polymer ?
#
loop_
_entity_poly.entity_id
_entity_poly.type
_entity_poly.pdbx_seq_one_letter_code
_entity_poly.pdbx_strand_id
1 'polypeptide(L)' 'MSASAAEDILRVEKGHARSEEIAAITVVLLARAAARARAAASEESPGEAGPHPLDRGHGFRAAHSWRG' A
#
# COMPACT_ATOMS: atom_id res chain seq x y z
N MET A 1 27.15 2.08 -9.87
CA MET A 1 26.58 2.72 -8.66
C MET A 1 25.05 2.69 -8.71
N SER A 2 24.42 1.50 -8.72
CA SER A 2 22.95 1.39 -8.83
C SER A 2 22.29 0.46 -7.81
N ALA A 3 23.05 -0.34 -7.05
CA ALA A 3 22.48 -1.21 -6.01
C ALA A 3 22.09 -0.44 -4.73
N SER A 4 22.95 0.50 -4.31
CA SER A 4 22.81 1.21 -3.02
C SER A 4 21.51 2.03 -2.89
N ALA A 5 21.02 2.64 -3.98
CA ALA A 5 19.77 3.40 -3.92
C ALA A 5 18.54 2.51 -3.69
N ALA A 6 18.57 1.25 -4.11
CA ALA A 6 17.47 0.31 -3.87
C ALA A 6 17.48 -0.23 -2.43
N GLU A 7 18.66 -0.42 -1.84
CA GLU A 7 18.82 -0.84 -0.44
C GLU A 7 18.32 0.21 0.55
N ASP A 8 18.41 1.50 0.23
CA ASP A 8 17.83 2.57 1.05
C ASP A 8 16.28 2.58 0.99
N ILE A 9 15.68 2.05 -0.07
CA ILE A 9 14.21 2.01 -0.26
C ILE A 9 13.61 0.75 0.38
N LEU A 10 14.34 -0.36 0.40
CA LEU A 10 13.87 -1.68 0.86
C LEU A 10 14.84 -2.27 1.88
N ARG A 11 14.40 -2.38 3.14
CA ARG A 11 15.17 -3.04 4.19
C ARG A 11 14.84 -4.54 4.26
N VAL A 12 15.86 -5.38 4.21
CA VAL A 12 15.75 -6.84 4.42
C VAL A 12 16.07 -7.16 5.87
N GLU A 13 15.07 -7.57 6.65
CA GLU A 13 15.25 -7.88 8.08
C GLU A 13 15.93 -9.23 8.34
N LYS A 14 15.84 -10.17 7.38
CA LYS A 14 16.40 -11.51 7.52
C LYS A 14 16.83 -12.09 6.18
N GLY A 15 18.00 -12.73 6.16
CA GLY A 15 18.56 -13.33 4.96
C GLY A 15 19.10 -12.29 3.98
N HIS A 16 19.31 -12.70 2.74
CA HIS A 16 19.71 -11.83 1.64
C HIS A 16 18.73 -12.01 0.49
N ALA A 17 18.29 -10.91 -0.11
CA ALA A 17 17.44 -10.93 -1.29
C ALA A 17 18.32 -10.87 -2.54
N ARG A 18 18.10 -11.77 -3.49
CA ARG A 18 18.78 -11.71 -4.79
C ARG A 18 18.26 -10.52 -5.59
N SER A 19 19.03 -10.11 -6.59
CA SER A 19 18.68 -8.97 -7.45
C SER A 19 17.32 -9.16 -8.14
N GLU A 20 16.98 -10.39 -8.53
CA GLU A 20 15.69 -10.73 -9.15
C GLU A 20 14.51 -10.55 -8.19
N GLU A 21 14.72 -10.85 -6.91
CA GLU A 21 13.68 -10.73 -5.87
C GLU A 21 13.41 -9.26 -5.56
N ILE A 22 14.45 -8.43 -5.47
CA ILE A 22 14.31 -6.97 -5.34
C ILE A 22 13.57 -6.40 -6.56
N ALA A 23 13.96 -6.80 -7.77
CA ALA A 23 13.31 -6.35 -9.00
C ALA A 23 11.82 -6.72 -9.04
N ALA A 24 11.47 -7.96 -8.66
CA ALA A 24 10.08 -8.41 -8.60
C ALA A 24 9.24 -7.58 -7.62
N ILE A 25 9.78 -7.30 -6.43
CA ILE A 25 9.09 -6.47 -5.43
C ILE A 25 8.90 -5.04 -5.96
N THR A 26 9.91 -4.45 -6.58
CA THR A 26 9.80 -3.12 -7.20
C THR A 26 8.71 -3.10 -8.28
N VAL A 27 8.64 -4.11 -9.15
CA VAL A 27 7.60 -4.21 -10.18
C VAL A 27 6.20 -4.23 -9.55
N VAL A 28 6.01 -5.03 -8.50
CA VAL A 28 4.71 -5.10 -7.80
C VAL A 28 4.36 -3.75 -7.18
N LEU A 29 5.30 -3.07 -6.52
CA LEU A 29 5.07 -1.76 -5.91
C LEU A 29 4.69 -0.71 -6.97
N LEU A 30 5.40 -0.68 -8.10
CA LEU A 30 5.10 0.22 -9.21
C LEU A 30 3.73 -0.06 -9.83
N ALA A 31 3.40 -1.34 -10.06
CA ALA A 31 2.11 -1.74 -10.60
C ALA A 31 0.95 -1.30 -9.67
N ARG A 32 1.12 -1.46 -8.36
CA ARG A 32 0.13 -1.00 -7.37
C ARG A 32 0.02 0.52 -7.32
N ALA A 33 1.14 1.23 -7.38
CA ALA A 33 1.13 2.69 -7.44
C ALA A 33 0.40 3.20 -8.69
N ALA A 34 0.66 2.60 -9.85
CA ALA A 34 -0.02 2.93 -11.10
C ALA A 34 -1.51 2.62 -11.05
N ALA A 35 -1.91 1.47 -10.49
CA ALA A 35 -3.32 1.12 -10.31
C ALA A 35 -4.04 2.12 -9.40
N ARG A 36 -3.40 2.54 -8.29
CA ARG A 36 -3.94 3.57 -7.39
C ARG A 36 -4.06 4.93 -8.08
N ALA A 37 -3.05 5.34 -8.84
CA ALA A 37 -3.09 6.60 -9.58
C ALA A 37 -4.24 6.62 -10.60
N ARG A 38 -4.46 5.50 -11.31
CA ARG A 38 -5.57 5.34 -12.25
C ARG A 38 -6.94 5.35 -11.56
N ALA A 39 -7.06 4.71 -10.40
CA ALA A 39 -8.29 4.78 -9.62
C ALA A 39 -8.57 6.22 -9.17
N ALA A 40 -7.57 6.92 -8.62
CA ALA A 40 -7.73 8.32 -8.20
C ALA A 40 -8.15 9.26 -9.34
N ALA A 41 -7.61 9.06 -10.56
CA ALA A 41 -8.03 9.82 -11.74
C ALA A 41 -9.49 9.54 -12.16
N SER A 42 -10.02 8.35 -11.87
CA SER A 42 -11.44 8.04 -12.11
C SER A 42 -12.38 8.61 -11.04
N GLU A 43 -11.87 8.85 -9.82
CA GLU A 43 -12.61 9.47 -8.72
C GLU A 43 -12.71 11.01 -8.87
N GLU A 44 -12.07 11.63 -9.86
CA GLU A 44 -12.19 13.08 -10.16
C GLU A 44 -13.53 13.48 -10.80
N SER A 45 -14.57 12.64 -10.72
CA SER A 45 -15.94 13.15 -10.80
C SER A 45 -16.33 13.68 -9.42
N PRO A 46 -16.60 14.98 -9.23
CA PRO A 46 -17.32 15.46 -8.04
C PRO A 46 -18.78 15.00 -8.20
N GLY A 47 -19.01 13.70 -8.02
CA GLY A 47 -20.29 13.04 -8.17
C GLY A 47 -20.75 12.53 -6.82
N GLU A 48 -21.72 13.25 -6.25
CA GLU A 48 -22.62 12.87 -5.16
C GLU A 48 -22.04 11.98 -4.04
N ALA A 49 -21.91 12.56 -2.85
CA ALA A 49 -21.92 11.77 -1.61
C ALA A 49 -23.26 11.02 -1.52
N GLY A 50 -23.32 9.81 -2.08
CA GLY A 50 -24.43 8.89 -1.87
C GLY A 50 -24.62 8.67 -0.37
N PRO A 51 -25.86 8.56 0.12
CA PRO A 51 -26.13 8.48 1.55
C PRO A 51 -25.53 7.18 2.12
N HIS A 52 -24.34 7.29 2.71
CA HIS A 52 -23.76 6.21 3.49
C HIS A 52 -24.51 6.13 4.82
N PRO A 53 -24.97 4.95 5.26
CA PRO A 53 -25.51 4.79 6.59
C PRO A 53 -24.48 5.28 7.60
N LEU A 54 -24.85 6.25 8.44
CA LEU A 54 -24.08 6.60 9.62
C LEU A 54 -24.00 5.34 10.48
N ASP A 55 -22.82 4.73 10.54
CA ASP A 55 -22.55 3.54 11.35
C ASP A 55 -22.85 3.86 12.81
N ARG A 56 -24.09 3.61 13.23
CA ARG A 56 -24.51 3.69 14.62
C ARG A 56 -24.13 2.39 15.31
N GLY A 57 -22.84 2.30 15.57
CA GLY A 57 -22.28 1.61 16.72
C GLY A 57 -21.80 0.20 16.46
N HIS A 58 -20.49 0.00 16.58
CA HIS A 58 -19.93 -0.96 17.54
C HIS A 58 -18.49 -0.57 17.95
N GLY A 59 -18.40 0.32 18.95
CA GLY A 59 -17.38 0.34 20.01
C GLY A 59 -15.92 0.64 19.66
N PHE A 60 -15.24 1.37 20.55
CA PHE A 60 -13.78 1.48 20.54
C PHE A 60 -13.15 0.08 20.52
N ARG A 61 -12.41 -0.26 19.45
CA ARG A 61 -11.62 -1.49 19.42
C ARG A 61 -10.39 -1.29 20.30
N ALA A 62 -10.23 -2.16 21.31
CA ALA A 62 -9.06 -2.15 22.16
C ALA A 62 -7.79 -2.55 21.38
N ALA A 63 -6.64 -2.01 21.83
CA ALA A 63 -5.35 -2.05 21.13
C ALA A 63 -4.80 -3.47 20.83
N HIS A 64 -5.37 -4.51 21.42
CA HIS A 64 -4.95 -5.90 21.23
C HIS A 64 -5.56 -6.57 19.97
N SER A 65 -6.40 -5.86 19.21
CA SER A 65 -7.00 -6.39 17.97
C SER A 65 -6.06 -6.44 16.75
N TRP A 66 -4.82 -5.96 16.87
CA TRP A 66 -3.83 -5.88 15.78
C TRP A 66 -2.61 -6.78 16.00
N ARG A 67 -2.68 -7.72 16.95
CA ARG A 67 -1.64 -8.72 17.21
C ARG A 67 -2.16 -10.08 16.78
N GLY A 68 -2.09 -10.33 15.49
CA GLY A 68 -2.22 -11.64 14.84
C GLY A 68 -1.19 -11.70 13.73
#